data_AF-A0A7C9ASJ3-F1
#
_entry.id   AF-A0A7C9ASJ3-F1
#
_cell.length_a   1.000
_cell.length_b   1.000
_cell.length_c   1.000
_cell.angle_alpha   90.00
_cell.angle_beta   90.00
_cell.angle_gamma   90.00
#
_symmetry.space_group_name_H-M   'P 1'
#
loop_
_entity.id
_entity.type
_entity.pdbx_description
1 polymer ?
#
loop_
_entity_poly.entity_id
_entity_poly.type
_entity_poly.pdbx_seq_one_letter_code
_entity_poly.pdbx_strand_id
1 'polypeptide(L)'
;KGRSFTLCSVRQFASPADREEYGGIYLDCDVIVLKPLSLFSNSVGLEELSPERLNGAVMAFRKHSPFIMSCMLEFYSTYDDTRLRWNGADLLTRVAGNFSSKPDAVNTQQ
;
A
#
# COMPACT_ATOMS: atom_id res chain seq x y z
N LYS A 1 27.14 3.27 5.07
CA LYS A 1 26.64 4.23 4.06
C LYS A 1 25.79 3.47 3.05
N GLY A 2 24.53 3.19 3.39
CA GLY A 2 23.60 2.51 2.48
C GLY A 2 22.93 3.54 1.57
N ARG A 3 23.10 3.42 0.26
CA ARG A 3 22.30 4.17 -0.71
C ARG A 3 20.95 3.48 -0.79
N SER A 4 19.90 4.14 -0.32
CA SER A 4 18.53 3.68 -0.51
C SER A 4 18.14 3.98 -1.96
N PHE A 5 17.99 2.94 -2.77
CA PHE A 5 17.40 3.07 -4.09
C PHE A 5 15.88 3.10 -3.91
N THR A 6 15.25 4.24 -4.20
CA THR A 6 13.80 4.33 -4.35
C THR A 6 13.45 3.67 -5.68
N LEU A 7 12.80 2.51 -5.63
CA LEU A 7 12.39 1.79 -6.84
C LEU A 7 11.02 2.32 -7.28
N CYS A 8 10.97 3.10 -8.35
CA CYS A 8 9.74 3.34 -9.14
C CYS A 8 9.43 1.98 -9.78
N SER A 9 8.53 1.17 -9.18
CA SER A 9 8.31 -0.22 -9.59
C SER A 9 6.90 -0.45 -10.10
N VAL A 10 6.76 -0.40 -11.42
CA VAL A 10 5.81 -1.27 -12.13
C VAL A 10 6.46 -2.66 -12.17
N ARG A 11 6.12 -3.53 -11.23
CA ARG A 11 6.46 -4.96 -11.32
C ARG A 11 5.18 -5.78 -11.21
N GLN A 12 4.87 -6.50 -12.28
CA GLN A 12 3.79 -7.46 -12.33
C GLN A 12 4.21 -8.68 -11.50
N PHE A 13 3.61 -8.83 -10.32
CA PHE A 13 3.89 -9.95 -9.43
C PHE A 13 3.38 -11.26 -10.05
N ALA A 14 4.30 -12.14 -10.44
CA ALA A 14 4.00 -13.39 -11.15
C ALA A 14 3.42 -14.50 -10.24
N SER A 15 3.65 -14.46 -8.92
CA SER A 15 3.11 -15.44 -7.97
C SER A 15 2.68 -14.83 -6.61
N PRO A 16 1.79 -15.47 -5.83
CA PRO A 16 1.41 -15.01 -4.49
C PRO A 16 2.56 -15.00 -3.48
N ALA A 17 3.48 -15.97 -3.56
CA ALA A 17 4.62 -16.08 -2.65
C ALA A 17 5.61 -14.92 -2.80
N ASP A 18 5.80 -14.43 -4.03
CA ASP A 18 6.63 -13.25 -4.28
C ASP A 18 6.03 -12.00 -3.59
N ARG A 19 4.70 -11.87 -3.49
CA ARG A 19 4.04 -10.64 -3.00
C ARG A 19 4.26 -10.39 -1.51
N GLU A 20 4.49 -11.43 -0.71
CA GLU A 20 4.64 -11.32 0.74
C GLU A 20 6.05 -10.92 1.17
N GLU A 21 7.09 -11.27 0.40
CA GLU A 21 8.48 -11.00 0.78
C GLU A 21 8.91 -9.52 0.64
N TYR A 22 8.10 -8.70 -0.02
CA TYR A 22 8.47 -7.33 -0.37
C TYR A 22 7.81 -6.30 0.55
N GLY A 23 8.67 -5.48 1.13
CA GLY A 23 8.33 -4.21 1.79
C GLY A 23 9.25 -3.14 1.25
N GLY A 24 9.04 -1.90 1.70
CA GLY A 24 9.82 -0.76 1.25
C GLY A 24 8.97 0.50 1.14
N ILE A 25 9.55 1.50 0.50
CA ILE A 25 8.93 2.79 0.24
C ILE A 25 8.72 2.89 -1.27
N TYR A 26 7.47 3.15 -1.67
CA TYR A 26 7.03 3.38 -3.04
C TYR A 26 6.69 4.87 -3.18
N LEU A 27 7.26 5.51 -4.20
CA LEU A 27 7.03 6.91 -4.52
C LEU A 27 6.77 7.04 -6.01
N ASP A 28 5.81 7.89 -6.38
CA ASP A 28 5.67 8.34 -7.76
C ASP A 28 6.93 9.11 -8.17
N CYS A 29 7.25 9.00 -9.46
CA CYS A 29 8.47 9.55 -10.03
C CYS A 29 8.48 11.11 -10.03
N ASP A 30 7.37 11.77 -9.70
CA ASP A 30 7.21 13.23 -9.56
C ASP A 30 7.12 13.70 -8.09
N VAL A 31 7.33 12.82 -7.11
CA VAL A 31 7.34 13.17 -5.68
C VAL A 31 8.73 13.64 -5.23
N ILE A 32 8.79 14.81 -4.60
CA ILE A 32 10.02 15.37 -4.01
C ILE A 32 10.03 15.14 -2.49
N VAL A 33 11.08 14.47 -2.01
CA VAL A 33 11.26 14.16 -0.58
C VAL A 33 12.02 15.28 0.12
N LEU A 34 11.36 16.02 1.01
CA LEU A 34 11.97 17.15 1.74
C LEU A 34 12.72 16.73 3.01
N LYS A 35 12.38 15.57 3.60
CA LYS A 35 12.94 15.08 4.86
C LYS A 35 13.24 13.58 4.77
N PRO A 36 14.22 13.06 5.53
CA PRO A 36 14.50 11.63 5.55
C PRO A 36 13.27 10.79 5.92
N LEU A 37 13.01 9.73 5.15
CA LEU A 37 11.87 8.83 5.36
C LEU A 37 12.18 7.68 6.34
N SER A 38 13.24 7.80 7.14
CA SER A 38 13.74 6.72 8.02
C SER A 38 12.75 6.27 9.10
N LEU A 39 11.77 7.11 9.44
CA LEU A 39 10.71 6.82 10.41
C LEU A 39 9.39 6.40 9.73
N PHE A 40 9.33 6.42 8.41
CA PHE A 40 8.10 6.20 7.65
C PHE A 40 7.89 4.70 7.45
N SER A 41 6.84 4.13 8.07
CA SER A 41 6.51 2.71 7.94
C SER A 41 5.03 2.47 8.19
N ASN A 42 4.45 1.52 7.44
CA ASN A 42 3.03 1.19 7.47
C ASN A 42 2.14 2.43 7.27
N SER A 43 2.43 3.18 6.23
CA SER A 43 1.78 4.44 5.90
C SER A 43 1.43 4.49 4.42
N VAL A 44 0.30 5.13 4.11
CA VAL A 44 -0.21 5.36 2.76
C VAL A 44 -0.62 6.82 2.66
N GLY A 45 -0.40 7.44 1.51
CA GLY A 45 -0.73 8.83 1.29
C GLY A 45 -2.24 9.08 1.33
N LEU A 46 -2.62 10.22 1.90
CA LEU A 46 -4.00 10.72 1.90
C LEU A 46 -4.13 11.79 0.79
N GLU A 47 -5.10 11.63 -0.09
CA GLU A 47 -5.48 12.59 -1.14
C GLU A 47 -6.47 13.64 -0.61
N GLU A 48 -7.50 13.18 0.10
CA GLU A 48 -8.62 14.00 0.56
C GLU A 48 -9.07 13.54 1.95
N LEU A 49 -9.44 14.47 2.84
CA LEU A 49 -9.81 14.19 4.23
C LEU A 49 -11.31 13.93 4.42
N SER A 50 -12.17 14.46 3.55
CA SER A 50 -13.62 14.32 3.69
C SER A 50 -14.31 14.37 2.31
N PRO A 51 -14.71 13.21 1.73
CA PRO A 51 -14.49 11.86 2.27
C PRO A 51 -13.01 11.47 2.30
N GLU A 52 -12.63 10.56 3.21
CA GLU A 52 -11.25 10.05 3.26
C GLU A 52 -10.93 9.29 1.97
N ARG A 53 -9.92 9.76 1.24
CA ARG A 53 -9.43 9.12 0.01
C ARG A 53 -7.93 8.94 0.07
N LEU A 54 -7.47 7.72 -0.19
CA LEU A 54 -6.06 7.40 -0.22
C LEU A 54 -5.48 7.51 -1.63
N ASN A 55 -4.19 7.86 -1.71
CA ASN A 55 -3.43 7.85 -2.96
C ASN A 55 -2.30 6.82 -2.92
N GLY A 56 -1.90 6.39 -4.12
CA GLY A 56 -0.75 5.50 -4.32
C GLY A 56 0.59 6.23 -4.49
N ALA A 57 0.60 7.56 -4.47
CA ALA A 57 1.78 8.35 -4.80
C ALA A 57 2.89 8.22 -3.75
N VAL A 58 2.51 7.92 -2.50
CA VAL A 58 3.43 7.68 -1.40
C VAL A 58 2.93 6.51 -0.55
N MET A 59 3.69 5.42 -0.50
CA MET A 59 3.39 4.26 0.34
C MET A 59 4.65 3.74 1.01
N ALA A 60 4.56 3.30 2.25
CA ALA A 60 5.65 2.67 2.96
C ALA A 60 5.15 1.52 3.82
N PHE A 61 5.65 0.33 3.60
CA PHE A 61 5.20 -0.87 4.29
C PHE A 61 6.36 -1.77 4.66
N ARG A 62 6.23 -2.48 5.78
CA ARG A 62 7.15 -3.57 6.12
C ARG A 62 6.90 -4.76 5.20
N LYS A 63 7.88 -5.67 5.12
CA LYS A 63 7.70 -6.96 4.47
C LYS A 63 6.51 -7.68 5.11
N HIS A 64 5.82 -8.52 4.34
CA HIS A 64 4.63 -9.28 4.77
C HIS A 64 3.51 -8.38 5.30
N SER A 65 3.31 -7.20 4.71
CA SER A 65 2.22 -6.31 5.11
C SER A 65 0.86 -6.93 4.77
N PRO A 66 -0.02 -7.17 5.76
CA PRO A 66 -1.37 -7.69 5.50
C PRO A 66 -2.17 -6.75 4.60
N PHE A 67 -1.94 -5.45 4.74
CA PHE A 67 -2.60 -4.42 3.93
C PHE A 67 -2.27 -4.56 2.44
N ILE A 68 -0.99 -4.68 2.10
CA ILE A 68 -0.56 -4.86 0.69
C ILE A 68 -1.09 -6.19 0.14
N MET A 69 -1.07 -7.25 0.93
CA MET A 69 -1.62 -8.54 0.52
C MET A 69 -3.12 -8.44 0.21
N SER A 70 -3.90 -7.80 1.07
CA SER A 70 -5.32 -7.55 0.81
C SER A 70 -5.55 -6.68 -0.42
N CYS A 71 -4.73 -5.65 -0.64
CA CYS A 71 -4.79 -4.84 -1.86
C CYS A 71 -4.56 -5.69 -3.12
N MET A 72 -3.57 -6.58 -3.09
CA MET A 72 -3.27 -7.47 -4.22
C MET A 72 -4.39 -8.48 -4.50
N LEU A 73 -5.00 -9.03 -3.45
CA LEU A 73 -6.12 -9.95 -3.57
C LEU A 73 -7.35 -9.27 -4.13
N GLU A 74 -7.67 -8.06 -3.64
CA GLU A 74 -8.79 -7.27 -4.16
C GLU A 74 -8.54 -6.82 -5.60
N PHE A 75 -7.31 -6.41 -5.93
CA PHE A 75 -6.94 -6.06 -7.29
C PHE A 75 -7.18 -7.22 -8.23
N TYR A 76 -6.76 -8.44 -7.85
CA TYR A 76 -6.95 -9.62 -8.69
C TYR A 76 -8.43 -10.00 -8.87
N SER A 77 -9.26 -9.83 -7.83
CA SER A 77 -10.68 -10.23 -7.87
C SER A 77 -11.61 -9.20 -8.50
N THR A 78 -11.24 -7.91 -8.48
CA THR A 78 -12.12 -6.79 -8.90
C THR A 78 -11.55 -5.95 -10.03
N TYR A 79 -10.48 -6.42 -10.69
CA TYR A 79 -9.83 -5.71 -11.79
C TYR A 79 -10.82 -5.40 -12.92
N ASP A 80 -10.86 -4.12 -13.31
CA ASP A 80 -11.67 -3.62 -14.43
C ASP A 80 -10.78 -2.72 -15.31
N ASP A 81 -10.48 -3.15 -16.52
CA ASP A 81 -9.58 -2.45 -17.44
C ASP A 81 -10.09 -1.06 -17.87
N THR A 82 -11.38 -0.78 -17.69
CA THR A 82 -11.99 0.52 -17.98
C THR A 82 -11.86 1.53 -16.83
N ARG A 83 -11.49 1.10 -15.63
CA ARG A 83 -11.54 1.91 -14.41
C ARG A 83 -10.18 2.06 -13.72
N LEU A 84 -9.39 3.04 -14.17
CA LEU A 84 -8.05 3.29 -13.64
C LEU A 84 -8.04 3.62 -12.12
N ARG A 85 -8.89 4.54 -11.66
CA ARG A 85 -8.95 4.91 -10.23
C ARG A 85 -9.46 3.77 -9.36
N TRP A 86 -10.43 2.99 -9.87
CA TRP A 86 -11.00 1.83 -9.19
C TRP A 86 -9.94 0.78 -8.85
N ASN A 87 -8.99 0.56 -9.77
CA ASN A 87 -7.88 -0.38 -9.63
C ASN A 87 -6.70 0.15 -8.80
N GLY A 88 -6.69 1.45 -8.48
CA GLY A 88 -5.59 2.14 -7.81
C GLY A 88 -6.04 2.82 -6.52
N ALA A 89 -6.17 4.15 -6.55
CA ALA A 89 -6.50 4.97 -5.39
C ALA A 89 -7.78 4.54 -4.65
N ASP A 90 -8.84 4.22 -5.39
CA ASP A 90 -10.10 3.80 -4.77
C ASP A 90 -9.95 2.38 -4.17
N LEU A 91 -9.12 1.52 -4.74
CA LEU A 91 -8.80 0.21 -4.15
C LEU A 91 -8.10 0.36 -2.80
N LEU A 92 -7.10 1.23 -2.71
CA LEU A 92 -6.41 1.50 -1.44
C LEU A 92 -7.41 1.98 -0.39
N THR A 93 -8.32 2.87 -0.78
CA THR A 93 -9.36 3.42 0.09
C THR A 93 -10.34 2.35 0.58
N ARG A 94 -10.82 1.48 -0.33
CA ARG A 94 -11.73 0.37 0.02
C ARG A 94 -11.07 -0.62 0.97
N VAL A 95 -9.84 -1.03 0.67
CA VAL A 95 -9.08 -1.96 1.52
C VAL A 95 -8.85 -1.33 2.89
N ALA A 96 -8.42 -0.06 2.96
CA ALA A 96 -8.20 0.63 4.24
C ALA A 96 -9.47 0.72 5.10
N GLY A 97 -10.63 0.99 4.49
CA GLY A 97 -11.92 0.97 5.19
C GLY A 97 -12.23 -0.41 5.82
N ASN A 98 -11.83 -1.49 5.16
CA ASN A 98 -11.97 -2.86 5.69
C ASN A 98 -10.98 -3.17 6.83
N PHE A 99 -9.83 -2.49 6.88
CA PHE A 99 -8.86 -2.62 7.97
C PHE A 99 -9.29 -1.81 9.20
N SER A 100 -9.76 -0.57 9.03
CA SER A 100 -10.23 0.26 10.15
C SER A 100 -11.48 -0.28 10.84
N SER A 101 -12.29 -1.09 10.13
CA SER A 101 -13.52 -1.69 10.67
C SER A 101 -13.31 -3.05 11.38
N LYS A 102 -12.11 -3.63 11.32
CA LYS A 102 -11.73 -4.81 12.12
C LYS A 102 -10.97 -4.34 13.36
N PRO A 103 -11.61 -4.22 14.54
CA PRO A 103 -10.84 -4.10 15.77
C PRO A 103 -9.97 -5.35 15.93
N ASP A 104 -8.72 -5.16 16.31
CA ASP A 104 -7.74 -6.22 16.55
C ASP A 104 -8.35 -7.31 17.45
N ALA A 105 -8.78 -8.42 16.87
CA ALA A 105 -9.05 -9.65 17.60
C ALA A 105 -7.70 -10.31 17.95
N VAL A 106 -6.84 -9.60 18.67
CA VAL A 106 -5.73 -10.21 19.41
C VAL A 106 -6.32 -10.76 20.70
N ASN A 107 -6.81 -12.00 20.59
CA ASN A 107 -7.08 -12.84 21.75
C ASN A 107 -5.73 -13.21 22.37
N THR A 108 -5.34 -12.48 23.42
CA THR A 108 -4.34 -12.96 24.39
C THR A 108 -4.96 -14.14 25.13
N GLN A 109 -4.56 -15.36 24.82
CA GLN A 109 -4.74 -16.50 25.71
C GLN A 109 -3.41 -16.77 26.40
N GLN A 110 -3.41 -16.53 27.72
CA GLN A 110 -2.49 -17.11 28.69
C GLN A 110 -2.87 -18.57 28.94
#